data_AF-A0AA39WUD3-F1
#
_entry.id   AF-A0AA39WUD3-F1
#
_cell.length_a   1.000
_cell.length_b   1.000
_cell.length_c   1.000
_cell.angle_alpha   90.00
_cell.angle_beta   90.00
_cell.angle_gamma   90.00
#
_symmetry.space_group_name_H-M   'P 1'
#
loop_
_entity.id
_entity.type
_entity.pdbx_description
1 polymer ?
#
loop_
_entity_poly.entity_id
_entity_poly.type
_entity_poly.pdbx_seq_one_letter_code
_entity_poly.pdbx_strand_id
1 'polypeptide(L)' 'NISNGTCYISEGVEADKSFIPCGNNALGHVSCCRANDVCLRSNTCFTGQWYTTYMVGCTDPSYEDESCPNKTTPD' A
#
# COMPACT_ATOMS: atom_id res chain seq x y z
N ASN A 1 1.22 16.01 0.04
CA ASN A 1 1.95 14.71 -0.05
C ASN A 1 2.37 14.48 -1.47
N ILE A 2 3.65 14.20 -1.70
CA ILE A 2 4.13 13.71 -2.99
C ILE A 2 3.91 12.20 -2.98
N SER A 3 3.21 11.67 -3.98
CA SER A 3 3.06 10.22 -4.20
C SER A 3 4.17 9.78 -5.14
N ASN A 4 5.15 9.01 -4.65
CA ASN A 4 6.29 8.56 -5.45
C ASN A 4 6.78 7.18 -4.99
N GLY A 5 7.01 6.27 -5.95
CA GLY A 5 7.44 4.90 -5.70
C GLY A 5 6.63 3.87 -6.52
N THR A 6 7.13 2.64 -6.54
CA THR A 6 6.45 1.46 -7.09
C THR A 6 5.74 0.73 -5.96
N CYS A 7 4.50 0.28 -6.20
CA CYS A 7 3.74 -0.49 -5.24
C CYS A 7 3.89 -1.99 -5.51
N TYR A 8 3.93 -2.79 -4.44
CA TYR A 8 4.03 -4.24 -4.46
C TYR A 8 2.89 -4.85 -3.64
N ILE A 9 2.32 -5.96 -4.12
CA ILE A 9 1.27 -6.72 -3.42
C ILE A 9 1.79 -8.01 -2.76
N SER A 10 3.02 -8.41 -3.09
CA SER A 10 3.80 -9.44 -2.42
C SER A 10 5.26 -9.26 -2.82
N GLU A 11 6.16 -10.07 -2.26
CA GLU A 11 7.59 -10.06 -2.62
C GLU A 11 7.78 -10.10 -4.14
N GLY A 12 8.44 -9.09 -4.69
CA GLY A 12 8.73 -8.94 -6.12
C GLY A 12 7.53 -8.77 -7.06
N VAL A 13 6.30 -8.75 -6.57
CA VAL A 13 5.09 -8.64 -7.41
C VAL A 13 4.58 -7.21 -7.40
N GLU A 14 4.87 -6.47 -8.48
CA GLU A 14 4.34 -5.12 -8.69
C GLU A 14 2.81 -5.13 -8.73
N ALA A 15 2.22 -4.14 -8.07
CA ALA A 15 0.80 -3.88 -8.10
C ALA A 15 0.37 -3.33 -9.47
N ASP A 16 -0.93 -3.41 -9.74
CA ASP A 16 -1.51 -2.66 -10.86
C ASP A 16 -1.24 -1.14 -10.72
N LYS A 17 -1.11 -0.44 -11.85
CA LYS A 17 -0.78 1.00 -11.88
C LYS A 17 -1.84 1.89 -11.22
N SER A 18 -3.04 1.36 -10.94
CA SER A 18 -4.05 2.06 -10.15
C SER A 18 -3.72 2.13 -8.67
N PHE A 19 -2.73 1.39 -8.15
CA PHE A 19 -2.23 1.54 -6.80
C PHE A 19 -1.08 2.55 -6.76
N ILE A 20 -1.22 3.55 -5.89
CA ILE A 20 -0.26 4.64 -5.72
C ILE A 20 0.27 4.67 -4.27
N PRO A 21 1.53 5.05 -4.06
CA PRO A 21 2.09 5.21 -2.72
C PRO A 21 1.33 6.26 -1.91
N CYS A 22 1.02 5.94 -0.66
CA CYS A 22 0.37 6.84 0.28
C CYS A 22 1.39 7.83 0.89
N GLY A 23 2.38 8.27 0.09
CA GLY A 23 3.55 9.05 0.50
C GLY A 23 4.70 8.99 -0.51
N ASN A 24 5.89 9.41 -0.08
CA ASN A 24 7.09 9.40 -0.92
C ASN A 24 8.06 8.31 -0.44
N ASN A 25 8.24 7.27 -1.25
CA ASN A 25 9.10 6.13 -0.94
C ASN A 25 10.57 6.52 -0.71
N ALA A 26 11.02 7.68 -1.22
CA ALA A 26 12.37 8.19 -0.96
C ALA A 26 12.60 8.57 0.52
N LEU A 27 11.53 8.71 1.31
CA LEU A 27 11.59 9.02 2.74
C LEU A 27 11.40 7.78 3.64
N GLY A 28 11.19 6.61 3.04
CA GLY A 28 10.85 5.36 3.71
C GLY A 28 9.72 4.63 2.99
N HIS A 29 9.62 3.32 3.20
CA HIS A 29 8.54 2.53 2.64
C HIS A 29 7.18 2.99 3.21
N VAL A 30 6.17 2.97 2.36
CA VAL A 30 4.82 3.43 2.68
C VAL A 30 3.80 2.45 2.16
N SER A 31 2.61 2.46 2.76
CA SER A 31 1.47 1.72 2.21
C SER A 31 1.09 2.22 0.83
N CYS A 32 0.39 1.38 0.07
CA CYS A 32 -0.15 1.70 -1.24
C CYS A 32 -1.67 1.66 -1.22
N CYS A 33 -2.28 2.68 -1.80
CA CYS A 33 -3.72 2.92 -1.83
C CYS A 33 -4.17 2.89 -3.29
N ARG A 34 -5.37 2.39 -3.59
CA ARG A 34 -5.93 2.60 -4.93
C ARG A 34 -6.10 4.10 -5.17
N ALA A 35 -5.88 4.55 -6.40
CA ALA A 35 -6.06 5.94 -6.78
C ALA A 35 -7.48 6.40 -6.42
N ASN A 36 -7.56 7.58 -5.78
CA ASN A 36 -8.77 8.20 -5.21
C ASN A 36 -9.27 7.63 -3.87
N ASP A 37 -8.63 6.61 -3.30
CA ASP A 37 -8.88 6.21 -1.91
C ASP A 37 -8.08 7.08 -0.92
N VAL A 38 -8.52 7.10 0.34
CA VAL A 38 -7.93 7.93 1.39
C VAL A 38 -6.84 7.14 2.12
N CYS A 39 -5.65 7.72 2.17
CA CYS A 39 -4.53 7.23 2.96
C CYS A 39 -4.78 7.46 4.45
N LEU A 40 -4.75 6.39 5.26
CA LEU A 40 -4.81 6.49 6.72
C LEU A 40 -3.42 6.26 7.32
N ARG A 41 -3.18 6.85 8.50
CA ARG A 41 -1.87 6.73 9.20
C ARG A 41 -1.55 5.31 9.66
N SER A 42 -2.55 4.43 9.73
CA SER A 42 -2.44 3.03 10.16
C SER A 42 -2.02 2.08 9.03
N ASN A 43 -1.27 2.56 8.02
CA ASN A 43 -0.90 1.80 6.82
C ASN A 43 -2.11 1.19 6.06
N THR A 44 -3.29 1.79 6.23
CA THR A 44 -4.54 1.31 5.63
C THR A 44 -5.11 2.34 4.66
N CYS A 45 -6.01 1.87 3.81
CA CYS A 45 -6.69 2.65 2.79
C CYS A 45 -8.18 2.66 3.12
N PHE A 46 -8.81 3.83 3.12
CA PHE A 46 -10.26 3.94 3.21
C PHE A 46 -10.84 4.23 1.83
N THR A 47 -11.82 3.42 1.43
CA THR A 47 -12.56 3.64 0.19
C THR A 47 -13.98 4.10 0.49
N GLY A 48 -14.35 5.26 -0.05
CA GLY A 48 -15.71 5.79 0.07
C GLY A 48 -16.73 5.01 -0.75
N GLN A 49 -16.30 4.31 -1.80
CA GLN A 49 -17.18 3.55 -2.70
C GLN A 49 -17.84 2.36 -1.98
N TRP A 50 -17.09 1.64 -1.13
CA TRP A 50 -17.57 0.48 -0.37
C TRP A 50 -17.59 0.73 1.14
N TYR A 51 -17.31 1.96 1.57
CA TYR A 51 -17.28 2.38 2.97
C TYR A 51 -16.46 1.43 3.86
N THR A 52 -15.30 1.03 3.37
CA THR A 52 -14.46 -0.02 3.97
C THR A 52 -13.03 0.45 4.11
N THR A 53 -12.36 -0.06 5.14
CA THR A 53 -10.91 0.08 5.32
C THR A 53 -10.23 -1.21 4.92
N TYR A 54 -9.17 -1.12 4.12
CA TYR A 54 -8.43 -2.28 3.62
C TYR A 54 -6.91 -2.05 3.65
N MET A 55 -6.17 -3.13 3.47
CA MET A 55 -4.71 -3.14 3.27
C MET A 55 -4.41 -4.00 2.05
N VAL A 56 -3.54 -3.54 1.15
CA VAL A 56 -3.29 -4.23 -0.13
C VAL A 56 -1.82 -4.47 -0.41
N GLY A 57 -0.96 -3.49 -0.13
CA GLY A 57 0.45 -3.52 -0.46
C GLY A 57 1.20 -2.30 0.06
N CYS A 58 2.49 -2.24 -0.25
CA CYS A 58 3.45 -1.23 0.19
C CYS A 58 4.47 -0.95 -0.93
N THR A 59 5.40 -0.04 -0.68
CA THR A 59 6.48 0.29 -1.62
C THR A 59 7.78 -0.48 -1.39
N ASP A 60 7.77 -1.49 -0.53
CA ASP A 60 8.91 -2.37 -0.30
C ASP A 60 8.89 -3.57 -1.28
N PRO A 61 9.90 -3.72 -2.17
CA PRO A 61 9.99 -4.86 -3.07
C PRO A 61 10.24 -6.20 -2.38
N SER A 62 10.89 -6.22 -1.20
CA SER A 62 11.04 -7.44 -0.39
C SER A 62 9.77 -7.80 0.39
N TYR A 63 8.86 -6.85 0.55
CA TYR A 63 7.60 -7.03 1.26
C TYR A 63 7.79 -7.41 2.75
N GLU A 64 8.90 -6.98 3.34
CA GLU A 64 9.30 -7.25 4.73
C GLU A 64 9.11 -6.03 5.65
N ASP A 65 8.96 -4.83 5.09
CA ASP A 65 8.73 -3.59 5.85
C ASP A 65 7.37 -3.58 6.58
N GLU A 66 7.30 -2.92 7.74
CA GLU A 66 6.08 -2.84 8.55
C GLU A 66 4.92 -2.07 7.88
N SER A 67 5.22 -1.30 6.83
CA SER A 67 4.20 -0.69 5.98
C SER A 67 3.47 -1.70 5.09
N CYS A 68 4.02 -2.90 4.92
CA CYS A 68 3.44 -3.98 4.15
C CYS A 68 2.40 -4.76 4.96
N PRO A 69 1.24 -5.09 4.35
CA PRO A 69 0.26 -5.96 4.99
C PRO A 69 0.86 -7.35 5.24
N ASN A 70 0.76 -7.84 6.48
CA ASN A 70 1.09 -9.22 6.79
C ASN A 70 0.02 -10.16 6.19
N LYS A 71 0.40 -10.84 5.11
CA LYS A 71 -0.43 -11.84 4.43
C LYS A 71 -0.03 -13.22 4.90
N THR A 72 -0.30 -13.54 6.16
CA THR A 72 -0.28 -14.95 6.57
C THR A 72 -1.34 -15.70 5.77
N THR A 73 -0.97 -16.85 5.21
CA THR A 73 -1.94 -17.78 4.62
C THR A 73 -3.02 -18.07 5.67
N PRO A 74 -4.32 -18.04 5.32
CA PRO A 74 -5.35 -18.49 6.24
C PRO A 74 -5.06 -19.95 6.63
N ASP A 75 -5.10 -20.25 7.93
CA ASP A 75 -5.15 -21.62 8.45
C ASP A 75 -6.39 -22.37 7.91
#